data_AF-A0A553WHH7-F1
#
_entry.id   AF-A0A553WHH7-F1
#
_cell.length_a   1.000
_cell.length_b   1.000
_cell.length_c   1.000
_cell.angle_alpha   90.00
_cell.angle_beta   90.00
_cell.angle_gamma   90.00
#
_symmetry.space_group_name_H-M   'P 1'
#
loop_
_entity.id
_entity.type
_entity.pdbx_description
1 polymer ?
#
loop_
_entity_poly.entity_id
_entity_poly.type
_entity_poly.pdbx_seq_one_letter_code
_entity_poly.pdbx_strand_id
1 'polypeptide(L)'
;MNGPIEWIAAIGTILAATMVAADYSRRVTGTGFLLFSFVSCLWVYSGLTAKDGTPLAIQNAVLLLINLFGVWQFLISRKKKMEIKKAEEIADQAKQEVAKETSQ
;
A
#
# COMPACT_ATOMS: atom_id res chain seq x y z
N MET A 1 0.16 25.71 2.15
CA MET A 1 0.41 24.34 1.67
C MET A 1 0.48 24.38 0.16
N ASN A 2 1.67 24.53 -0.41
CA ASN A 2 1.94 24.62 -1.87
C ASN A 2 3.46 24.56 -2.15
N GLY A 3 4.26 24.06 -1.21
CA GLY A 3 5.71 23.98 -1.34
C GLY A 3 6.18 22.75 -2.13
N PRO A 4 7.49 22.66 -2.41
CA PRO A 4 8.07 21.49 -3.08
C PRO A 4 7.83 20.17 -2.33
N ILE A 5 7.74 20.20 -1.00
CA ILE A 5 7.50 19.02 -0.16
C ILE A 5 6.14 18.42 -0.46
N GLU A 6 5.09 19.25 -0.58
CA GLU A 6 3.73 18.80 -0.85
C GLU A 6 3.59 18.20 -2.25
N TRP A 7 4.29 18.75 -3.25
CA TRP A 7 4.31 18.19 -4.60
C TRP A 7 5.04 16.84 -4.66
N ILE A 8 6.19 16.73 -4.00
CA ILE A 8 6.92 15.46 -3.88
C ILE A 8 6.06 14.43 -3.15
N ALA A 9 5.40 14.84 -2.07
CA ALA A 9 4.51 13.97 -1.32
C ALA A 9 3.30 13.53 -2.19
N ALA A 10 2.67 14.44 -2.93
CA ALA A 10 1.56 14.10 -3.81
C ALA A 10 1.95 13.09 -4.90
N ILE A 11 3.05 13.33 -5.62
CA ILE A 11 3.54 12.41 -6.66
C ILE A 11 3.90 11.06 -6.03
N GLY A 12 4.59 11.07 -4.88
CA GLY A 12 4.93 9.86 -4.16
C GLY A 12 3.71 9.06 -3.72
N THR A 13 2.65 9.74 -3.25
CA THR A 13 1.37 9.12 -2.89
C THR A 13 0.74 8.43 -4.09
N ILE A 14 0.71 9.10 -5.25
CA ILE A 14 0.12 8.54 -6.48
C ILE A 14 0.89 7.29 -6.93
N LEU A 15 2.22 7.34 -6.91
CA LEU A 15 3.06 6.19 -7.28
C LEU A 15 2.86 5.03 -6.30
N ALA A 16 2.90 5.31 -4.99
CA ALA A 16 2.68 4.30 -3.96
C ALA A 16 1.29 3.64 -4.09
N ALA A 17 0.24 4.43 -4.29
CA ALA A 17 -1.12 3.95 -4.53
C ALA A 17 -1.18 3.04 -5.75
N THR A 18 -0.54 3.44 -6.84
CA THR A 18 -0.50 2.66 -8.08
C THR A 18 0.19 1.32 -7.87
N MET A 19 1.31 1.28 -7.14
CA MET A 19 2.03 0.04 -6.84
C MET A 19 1.20 -0.93 -5.98
N VAL A 20 0.48 -0.41 -4.98
CA VAL A 20 -0.40 -1.23 -4.13
C VAL A 20 -1.60 -1.73 -4.92
N ALA A 21 -2.22 -0.88 -5.73
CA ALA A 21 -3.42 -1.23 -6.51
C ALA A 21 -3.13 -2.20 -7.67
N ALA A 22 -1.95 -2.12 -8.29
CA ALA A 22 -1.57 -3.01 -9.38
C ALA A 22 -1.44 -4.48 -8.94
N ASP A 23 -1.16 -4.73 -7.65
CA ASP A 23 -1.04 -6.04 -6.99
C ASP A 23 -0.33 -7.14 -7.81
N TYR A 24 0.65 -6.75 -8.63
CA TYR A 24 1.31 -7.66 -9.57
C TYR A 24 2.18 -8.71 -8.84
N SER A 25 2.68 -8.36 -7.65
CA SER A 25 3.31 -9.32 -6.77
C SER A 25 3.31 -8.82 -5.33
N ARG A 26 3.30 -9.76 -4.38
CA ARG A 26 3.43 -9.49 -2.95
C ARG A 26 4.58 -8.53 -2.61
N ARG A 27 5.70 -8.62 -3.33
CA ARG A 27 6.86 -7.74 -3.12
C ARG A 27 6.58 -6.31 -3.58
N VAL A 28 5.96 -6.13 -4.75
CA VAL A 28 5.59 -4.81 -5.28
C VAL A 28 4.60 -4.13 -4.36
N THR A 29 3.55 -4.83 -3.94
CA THR A 29 2.55 -4.33 -2.99
C THR A 29 3.19 -3.93 -1.66
N GLY A 30 4.09 -4.76 -1.13
CA GLY A 30 4.85 -4.44 0.08
C GLY A 30 5.79 -3.23 -0.06
N THR A 31 6.47 -3.07 -1.20
CA THR A 31 7.27 -1.87 -1.48
C THR A 31 6.42 -0.63 -1.70
N GLY A 32 5.20 -0.78 -2.23
CA GLY A 32 4.22 0.30 -2.34
C GLY A 32 3.83 0.82 -0.96
N PHE A 33 3.51 -0.07 -0.01
CA PHE A 33 3.27 0.31 1.39
C PHE A 33 4.47 1.02 2.03
N LEU A 34 5.70 0.59 1.74
CA LEU A 34 6.91 1.23 2.27
C LEU A 34 7.07 2.66 1.74
N LEU A 35 6.87 2.87 0.43
CA LEU A 35 6.88 4.20 -0.17
C LEU A 35 5.77 5.08 0.41
N PHE A 36 4.58 4.50 0.60
CA PHE A 36 3.45 5.17 1.22
C PHE A 36 3.76 5.65 2.64
N SER A 37 4.43 4.83 3.45
CA SER A 37 4.90 5.23 4.78
C SER A 37 5.85 6.43 4.72
N PHE A 38 6.82 6.43 3.80
CA PHE A 38 7.75 7.54 3.66
C PHE A 38 7.03 8.85 3.31
N VAL A 39 6.08 8.78 2.38
CA VAL A 39 5.30 9.94 1.94
C VAL A 39 4.32 10.41 3.02
N SER A 40 3.73 9.51 3.81
CA SER A 40 2.90 9.89 4.96
C SER A 40 3.69 10.74 5.97
N CYS A 41 4.98 10.47 6.18
CA CYS A 41 5.83 11.33 7.03
C CYS A 41 5.95 12.75 6.48
N LEU A 42 6.06 12.91 5.16
CA LEU A 42 6.11 14.24 4.52
C LEU A 42 4.78 14.98 4.69
N TRP A 43 3.64 14.29 4.55
CA TRP A 43 2.33 14.89 4.79
C TRP A 43 2.08 15.24 6.26
N VAL A 44 2.57 14.43 7.21
CA VAL A 44 2.55 14.77 8.64
C VAL A 44 3.34 16.05 8.88
N TYR A 45 4.57 16.13 8.37
CA TYR A 45 5.41 17.32 8.52
C TYR A 45 4.77 18.58 7.90
N SER A 46 4.23 18.46 6.69
CA SER A 46 3.55 19.56 6.01
C SER A 46 2.29 20.01 6.77
N GLY A 47 1.51 19.07 7.31
CA GLY A 47 0.33 19.37 8.12
C GLY A 47 0.67 20.08 9.44
N LEU A 48 1.75 19.66 10.12
CA LEU A 48 2.19 20.29 11.37
C LEU A 48 2.76 21.71 11.19
N THR A 49 3.26 22.02 10.00
CA THR A 49 3.84 23.34 9.68
C THR A 49 2.84 24.32 9.06
N ALA A 50 1.64 23.86 8.69
CA ALA A 50 0.58 24.68 8.15
C ALA A 50 -0.35 25.22 9.26
N LYS A 51 -0.88 26.44 9.09
CA LYS A 51 -1.78 27.09 10.08
C LYS A 51 -3.00 26.25 10.46
N ASP A 52 -3.58 25.52 9.50
CA ASP A 52 -4.79 24.70 9.69
C ASP A 52 -4.55 23.23 9.26
N GLY A 53 -3.31 22.75 9.33
CA GLY A 53 -2.93 21.43 8.81
C GLY A 53 -3.09 20.27 9.79
N THR A 54 -3.62 20.50 10.99
CA THR A 54 -3.81 19.47 12.02
C THR A 54 -4.61 18.25 11.54
N PRO A 55 -5.75 18.38 10.83
CA PRO A 55 -6.48 17.22 10.32
C PRO A 55 -5.65 16.39 9.34
N LEU A 56 -4.90 17.03 8.47
CA LEU A 56 -4.04 16.36 7.49
C LEU A 56 -2.89 15.60 8.16
N ALA A 57 -2.29 16.21 9.19
CA ALA A 57 -1.24 15.58 9.97
C ALA A 57 -1.75 14.35 10.72
N ILE A 58 -2.89 14.45 11.42
CA ILE A 58 -3.49 13.32 12.14
C ILE A 58 -3.88 12.20 11.18
N GLN A 59 -4.53 12.53 10.07
CA GLN A 59 -4.91 11.56 9.05
C GLN A 59 -3.70 10.78 8.55
N ASN A 60 -2.61 11.48 8.17
CA ASN A 60 -1.41 10.83 7.64
C ASN A 60 -0.61 10.10 8.72
N ALA A 61 -0.69 10.50 9.99
CA ALA A 61 -0.10 9.74 11.08
C ALA A 61 -0.82 8.38 11.28
N VAL A 62 -2.15 8.35 11.19
CA VAL A 62 -2.91 7.09 11.23
C VAL A 62 -2.61 6.23 10.00
N LEU A 63 -2.57 6.84 8.80
CA LEU A 63 -2.20 6.13 7.57
C LEU A 63 -0.79 5.56 7.64
N LEU A 64 0.16 6.27 8.26
CA LEU A 64 1.52 5.77 8.46
C LEU A 64 1.50 4.45 9.25
N LEU A 65 0.72 4.35 10.33
CA LEU A 65 0.60 3.12 11.12
C LEU A 65 0.01 1.97 10.29
N ILE A 66 -1.03 2.24 9.51
CA ILE A 66 -1.65 1.25 8.61
C ILE A 66 -0.65 0.80 7.54
N ASN A 67 0.08 1.72 6.93
CA ASN A 67 1.08 1.43 5.92
C ASN A 67 2.23 0.58 6.48
N LEU A 68 2.70 0.88 7.70
CA LEU A 68 3.71 0.07 8.38
C LEU A 68 3.21 -1.35 8.68
N PHE A 69 1.94 -1.50 9.04
CA PHE A 69 1.32 -2.82 9.17
C PHE A 69 1.30 -3.57 7.82
N GLY A 70 0.98 -2.88 6.72
CA GLY A 70 1.08 -3.40 5.36
C GLY A 70 2.50 -3.86 5.00
N VAL A 71 3.52 -3.06 5.32
CA VAL A 71 4.94 -3.44 5.15
C VAL A 71 5.26 -4.73 5.91
N TRP A 72 4.85 -4.83 7.18
CA TRP A 72 5.07 -6.03 7.97
C TRP A 72 4.35 -7.25 7.38
N GLN A 73 3.10 -7.10 6.95
CA GLN A 73 2.30 -8.18 6.37
C GLN A 73 2.90 -8.71 5.05
N PHE A 74 3.30 -7.81 4.15
CA PHE A 74 3.69 -8.16 2.79
C PHE A 74 5.20 -8.41 2.61
N LEU A 75 6.06 -7.69 3.35
CA LEU A 75 7.52 -7.88 3.23
C LEU A 75 8.07 -8.83 4.30
N ILE A 76 7.66 -8.67 5.56
CA ILE A 76 8.37 -9.26 6.71
C ILE A 76 7.77 -10.60 7.15
N SER A 77 6.44 -10.69 7.25
CA SER A 77 5.78 -11.84 7.86
C SER A 77 5.83 -13.09 6.99
N ARG A 78 6.52 -14.12 7.49
CA ARG A 78 6.61 -15.44 6.84
C ARG A 78 5.29 -16.21 6.90
N LYS A 79 4.54 -16.08 8.00
CA LYS A 79 3.22 -16.73 8.14
C LYS A 79 2.24 -16.20 7.10
N LYS A 80 2.12 -14.87 7.01
CA LYS A 80 1.26 -14.21 6.01
C LYS A 80 1.69 -14.54 4.58
N LYS A 81 3.01 -14.68 4.32
CA LYS A 81 3.51 -15.16 3.03
C LYS A 81 2.88 -16.50 2.62
N MET A 82 2.86 -17.45 3.55
CA MET A 82 2.34 -18.79 3.27
C MET A 82 0.81 -18.78 3.13
N GLU A 83 0.11 -18.00 3.94
CA GLU A 83 -1.35 -17.82 3.82
C GLU A 83 -1.73 -17.24 2.45
N ILE A 84 -1.06 -16.18 2.00
CA ILE A 84 -1.30 -15.55 0.69
C ILE A 84 -1.03 -16.53 -0.45
N LYS A 85 0.12 -17.24 -0.42
CA LYS A 85 0.47 -18.21 -1.47
C LYS A 85 -0.55 -19.34 -1.58
N LYS A 86 -1.04 -19.86 -0.45
CA LYS A 86 -2.11 -20.88 -0.46
C LYS A 86 -3.41 -20.33 -1.03
N ALA A 87 -3.78 -19.10 -0.70
CA ALA A 87 -4.97 -18.47 -1.26
C ALA A 87 -4.86 -18.28 -2.78
N GLU A 88 -3.69 -17.87 -3.28
CA GLU A 88 -3.39 -17.78 -4.72
C GLU A 88 -3.50 -19.15 -5.41
N GLU A 89 -2.89 -20.20 -4.84
CA GLU A 89 -2.96 -21.56 -5.39
C GLU A 89 -4.41 -22.07 -5.49
N ILE A 90 -5.24 -21.84 -4.47
CA ILE A 90 -6.66 -22.21 -4.48
C ILE A 90 -7.43 -21.39 -5.52
N ALA A 91 -7.17 -20.09 -5.63
CA ALA A 91 -7.84 -19.23 -6.60
C ALA A 91 -7.50 -19.62 -8.05
N ASP A 92 -6.24 -19.98 -8.33
CA ASP A 92 -5.82 -20.43 -9.64
C ASP A 92 -6.39 -21.82 -9.98
N GLN A 93 -6.45 -22.73 -9.00
CA GLN A 93 -7.15 -24.01 -9.17
C GLN A 93 -8.63 -23.80 -9.50
N ALA A 94 -9.32 -22.92 -8.77
CA ALA A 94 -10.73 -22.59 -9.01
C ALA A 94 -10.94 -21.97 -10.41
N LYS A 95 -10.07 -21.05 -10.85
CA LYS A 95 -10.13 -20.48 -12.21
C LYS A 95 -9.95 -21.55 -13.29
N GLN A 96 -9.02 -22.49 -13.08
CA GLN A 96 -8.80 -23.60 -14.02
C GLN A 96 -9.99 -24.56 -14.07
N GLU A 97 -10.61 -24.84 -12.94
CA GLU A 97 -11.81 -25.66 -12.85
C GLU A 97 -12.98 -25.02 -13.60
N VAL A 98 -13.28 -23.75 -13.32
CA VAL A 98 -14.32 -22.97 -14.03
C VAL A 98 -14.04 -22.90 -15.53
N ALA A 99 -12.78 -22.69 -15.94
CA ALA A 99 -12.41 -22.66 -17.36
C ALA A 99 -12.64 -24.01 -18.05
N LYS A 100 -12.37 -25.13 -17.36
CA LYS A 100 -12.64 -26.48 -17.88
C LYS A 100 -14.15 -26.74 -18.01
N GLU A 101 -14.94 -26.34 -17.02
CA GLU A 101 -16.40 -26.47 -17.05
C GLU A 101 -17.04 -25.63 -18.16
N THR A 102 -16.55 -24.40 -18.38
CA THR A 102 -17.08 -23.50 -19.42
C THR A 102 -16.65 -23.92 -20.83
N SER A 103 -15.63 -24.79 -20.95
CA SER A 103 -15.14 -25.31 -22.23
C SER A 103 -15.78 -26.66 -22.63
N GLN A 104 -16.66 -27.22 -21.79
CA GLN A 104 -17.47 -28.41 -22.09
C GLN A 104 -18.86 -28.01 -22.58
#